data_AF-A0AAD3DEW0-F1
#
_entry.id   AF-A0AAD3DEW0-F1
#
_cell.length_a   1.000
_cell.length_b   1.000
_cell.length_c   1.000
_cell.angle_alpha   90.00
_cell.angle_beta   90.00
_cell.angle_gamma   90.00
#
_symmetry.space_group_name_H-M   'P 1'
#
loop_
_entity.id
_entity.type
_entity.pdbx_description
1 polymer ?
#
loop_
_entity_poly.entity_id
_entity_poly.type
_entity_poly.pdbx_seq_one_letter_code
_entity_poly.pdbx_strand_id
1 'polypeptide(L)'
;TLENGKLIPIRGKPTFNQLTDLRKLLVQNAATIHTTLGGGQHGYSGLVVSPADYALLSNVPFQMPGLPPVDPVYPPAATQHQISAADRVHTEQWRRYNEAVAVEQALKKTID
;
A
#
# COMPACT_ATOMS: atom_id res chain seq x y z
N THR A 1 6.68 -24.80 5.12
CA THR A 1 6.77 -25.01 3.67
C THR A 1 5.52 -24.45 3.03
N LEU A 2 5.69 -23.46 2.18
CA LEU A 2 4.61 -22.91 1.34
C LEU A 2 4.24 -23.98 0.30
N GLU A 3 2.99 -24.40 0.24
CA GLU A 3 2.46 -25.22 -0.86
C GLU A 3 1.51 -24.33 -1.67
N ASN A 4 1.72 -24.24 -2.99
CA ASN A 4 0.85 -23.52 -3.92
C ASN A 4 0.56 -22.04 -3.58
N GLY A 5 1.55 -21.33 -3.01
CA GLY A 5 1.42 -19.90 -2.69
C GLY A 5 0.47 -19.58 -1.54
N LYS A 6 0.04 -20.58 -0.77
CA LYS A 6 -0.83 -20.43 0.40
C LYS A 6 -0.08 -20.84 1.66
N LEU A 7 -0.17 -20.02 2.71
CA LEU A 7 0.37 -20.40 4.02
C LEU A 7 -0.51 -21.45 4.68
N ILE A 8 0.14 -22.41 5.33
CA ILE A 8 -0.51 -23.29 6.30
C ILE A 8 -0.79 -22.43 7.55
N PRO A 9 -2.02 -22.41 8.08
CA PRO A 9 -2.35 -21.63 9.27
C PRO A 9 -1.38 -21.94 10.41
N ILE A 10 -0.85 -20.90 11.05
CA ILE A 10 0.04 -21.06 12.20
C ILE A 10 -0.81 -21.48 13.39
N ARG A 11 -0.63 -22.72 13.85
CA ARG A 11 -1.31 -23.27 15.03
C ARG A 11 -0.36 -23.29 16.22
N GLY A 12 -0.83 -22.84 17.38
CA GLY A 12 -0.02 -22.76 18.60
C GLY A 12 1.03 -21.65 18.53
N LYS A 13 2.13 -21.79 19.27
CA LYS A 13 3.19 -20.78 19.30
C LYS A 13 3.92 -20.73 17.94
N PRO A 14 3.97 -19.58 17.26
CA PRO A 14 4.69 -19.45 16.00
C PRO A 14 6.18 -19.76 16.18
N THR A 15 6.75 -20.49 15.22
CA THR A 15 8.19 -20.63 15.07
C THR A 15 8.76 -19.48 14.24
N PHE A 16 10.05 -19.21 14.40
CA PHE A 16 10.75 -18.20 13.59
C PHE A 16 10.61 -18.44 12.08
N ASN A 17 10.69 -19.69 11.64
CA ASN A 17 10.57 -20.05 10.22
C ASN A 17 9.16 -19.76 9.69
N GLN A 18 8.11 -20.04 10.48
CA GLN A 18 6.73 -19.72 10.10
C GLN A 18 6.50 -18.21 9.94
N LEU A 19 7.06 -17.40 10.86
CA LEU A 19 6.97 -15.94 10.77
C LEU A 19 7.75 -15.40 9.56
N THR A 20 8.90 -16.00 9.26
CA THR A 20 9.71 -15.64 8.09
C THR A 20 9.00 -15.97 6.78
N ASP A 21 8.40 -17.15 6.68
CA ASP A 21 7.61 -17.55 5.52
C ASP A 21 6.37 -16.66 5.35
N LEU A 22 5.70 -16.30 6.45
CA LEU A 22 4.57 -15.37 6.43
C LEU A 22 4.99 -13.99 5.91
N ARG A 23 6.08 -13.42 6.44
CA ARG A 23 6.59 -12.13 5.96
C ARG A 23 6.91 -12.17 4.47
N LYS A 24 7.56 -13.24 3.98
CA LYS A 24 7.88 -13.40 2.56
C LYS A 24 6.62 -13.42 1.68
N LEU A 25 5.59 -14.17 2.09
CA LEU A 25 4.34 -14.20 1.34
C LEU A 25 3.67 -12.82 1.29
N LEU A 26 3.60 -12.12 2.43
CA LEU A 26 3.00 -10.78 2.48
C LEU A 26 3.75 -9.79 1.57
N VAL A 27 5.09 -9.81 1.57
CA VAL A 27 5.90 -8.98 0.67
C VAL A 27 5.63 -9.33 -0.80
N GLN A 28 5.58 -10.62 -1.14
CA GLN A 28 5.30 -11.07 -2.51
C GLN A 28 3.92 -10.63 -2.98
N ASN A 29 2.88 -10.85 -2.16
CA ASN A 29 1.51 -10.44 -2.48
C ASN A 29 1.39 -8.93 -2.60
N ALA A 30 2.05 -8.17 -1.73
CA ALA A 30 2.05 -6.71 -1.81
C ALA A 30 2.78 -6.21 -3.07
N ALA A 31 3.86 -6.87 -3.48
CA ALA A 31 4.63 -6.51 -4.67
C ALA A 31 3.89 -6.75 -5.99
N THR A 32 2.89 -7.65 -6.03
CA THR A 32 2.09 -7.89 -7.25
C THR A 32 1.12 -6.76 -7.56
N ILE A 33 0.77 -5.96 -6.56
CA ILE A 33 -0.15 -4.83 -6.71
C ILE A 33 0.68 -3.60 -7.09
N HIS A 34 0.53 -3.16 -8.33
CA HIS A 34 1.29 -2.04 -8.87
C HIS A 34 0.88 -0.72 -8.20
N THR A 35 1.87 0.11 -7.86
CA THR A 35 1.66 1.48 -7.40
C THR A 35 2.89 2.31 -7.66
N THR A 36 2.70 3.61 -7.89
CA THR A 36 3.80 4.57 -8.03
C THR A 36 4.41 4.99 -6.69
N LEU A 37 3.81 4.58 -5.56
CA LEU A 37 4.35 4.83 -4.23
C LEU A 37 5.70 4.13 -4.08
N GLY A 38 6.73 4.86 -3.64
CA GLY A 38 8.08 4.30 -3.51
C GLY A 38 8.81 4.06 -4.83
N GLY A 39 8.42 4.73 -5.93
CA GLY A 39 9.17 4.72 -7.18
C GLY A 39 8.70 3.70 -8.22
N GLY A 40 7.55 3.05 -8.02
CA GLY A 40 6.85 2.31 -9.09
C GLY A 40 7.27 0.85 -9.29
N GLN A 41 8.44 0.44 -8.79
CA GLN A 41 9.06 -0.84 -9.15
C GLN A 41 8.75 -2.00 -8.19
N HIS A 42 8.29 -1.70 -6.97
CA HIS A 42 8.15 -2.71 -5.91
C HIS A 42 6.72 -2.85 -5.37
N GLY A 43 5.73 -2.32 -6.08
CA GLY A 43 4.33 -2.36 -5.66
C GLY A 43 4.13 -1.86 -4.23
N TYR A 44 3.23 -2.49 -3.49
CA TYR A 44 2.93 -2.17 -2.09
C TYR A 44 3.85 -2.87 -1.08
N SER A 45 4.97 -3.46 -1.50
CA SER A 45 5.90 -4.16 -0.57
C SER A 45 6.38 -3.29 0.60
N GLY A 46 6.42 -1.97 0.41
CA GLY A 46 6.73 -0.98 1.45
C GLY A 46 5.75 -0.94 2.62
N LEU A 47 4.56 -1.55 2.51
CA LEU A 47 3.65 -1.74 3.65
C LEU A 47 4.12 -2.82 4.63
N VAL A 48 4.96 -3.76 4.18
CA VAL A 48 5.33 -4.97 4.96
C VAL A 48 6.75 -4.89 5.49
N VAL A 49 7.66 -4.25 4.76
CA VAL A 49 9.06 -4.11 5.16
C VAL A 49 9.28 -2.83 5.96
N SER A 50 10.34 -2.79 6.76
CA SER A 50 10.70 -1.55 7.46
C SER A 50 11.16 -0.47 6.46
N PRO A 51 11.09 0.83 6.80
CA PRO A 51 11.61 1.88 5.93
C PRO A 51 13.09 1.70 5.57
N ALA A 52 13.90 1.20 6.51
CA ALA A 52 15.31 0.89 6.28
C ALA A 52 15.50 -0.24 5.27
N ASP A 53 14.70 -1.32 5.39
CA ASP A 53 14.73 -2.42 4.43
C ASP A 53 14.25 -1.98 3.03
N TYR A 54 13.21 -1.13 2.97
CA TYR A 54 12.69 -0.61 1.71
C TYR A 54 13.70 0.29 0.99
N ALA A 55 14.47 1.08 1.75
CA ALA A 55 15.52 1.95 1.21
C ALA A 55 16.66 1.16 0.52
N LEU A 56 16.80 -0.14 0.80
CA LEU A 56 17.71 -1.02 0.07
C LEU A 56 17.16 -1.44 -1.31
N LEU A 57 15.84 -1.34 -1.51
CA LEU A 57 15.16 -1.70 -2.76
C LEU A 57 14.95 -0.49 -3.66
N SER A 58 14.60 0.67 -3.07
CA SER A 58 14.27 1.89 -3.81
C SER A 58 14.92 3.12 -3.20
N ASN A 59 15.39 4.02 -4.07
CA ASN A 59 15.85 5.36 -3.69
C ASN A 59 14.70 6.31 -3.33
N VAL A 60 13.44 5.94 -3.65
CA VAL A 60 12.25 6.72 -3.31
C VAL A 60 11.57 6.05 -2.12
N PRO A 61 11.38 6.75 -0.98
CA PRO A 61 10.73 6.17 0.17
C PRO A 61 9.27 5.79 -0.15
N PHE A 62 8.82 4.64 0.36
CA PHE A 62 7.41 4.29 0.32
C PHE A 62 6.66 5.16 1.34
N GLN A 63 5.68 5.92 0.85
CA GLN A 63 4.84 6.79 1.68
C GLN A 63 3.38 6.48 1.40
N MET A 64 2.63 6.18 2.47
CA MET A 64 1.18 6.04 2.37
C MET A 64 0.55 7.37 1.97
N PRO A 65 -0.46 7.38 1.08
CA PRO A 65 -1.24 8.57 0.82
C PRO A 65 -1.87 9.06 2.14
N GLY A 66 -1.76 10.37 2.40
CA GLY A 66 -2.49 10.98 3.51
C GLY A 66 -3.99 10.91 3.28
N LEU A 67 -4.78 10.92 4.36
CA LEU A 67 -6.23 11.06 4.28
C LEU A 67 -6.56 12.34 3.49
N PRO A 68 -7.26 12.24 2.35
CA PRO A 68 -7.63 13.41 1.58
C PRO A 68 -8.66 14.28 2.35
N PRO A 69 -8.77 15.58 2.03
CA PRO A 69 -9.80 16.42 2.62
C PRO A 69 -11.20 15.91 2.24
N VAL A 70 -12.17 16.17 3.12
CA VAL A 70 -13.58 15.77 2.92
C VAL A 70 -14.11 16.39 1.63
N ASP A 71 -13.91 17.70 1.48
CA ASP A 71 -14.32 18.47 0.30
C ASP A 71 -13.12 18.85 -0.58
N PRO A 72 -13.31 19.03 -1.91
CA PRO A 72 -12.28 19.61 -2.77
C PRO A 72 -11.92 21.03 -2.34
N VAL A 73 -10.64 21.37 -2.45
CA VAL A 73 -10.13 22.71 -2.12
C VAL A 73 -10.04 23.54 -3.38
N TYR A 74 -10.76 24.67 -3.40
CA TYR A 74 -10.76 25.60 -4.53
C TYR A 74 -9.94 26.85 -4.23
N PRO A 75 -9.15 27.36 -5.21
CA PRO A 75 -8.55 28.69 -5.11
C PRO A 75 -9.63 29.79 -4.98
N PRO A 76 -9.31 30.93 -4.32
CA PRO A 76 -10.18 32.10 -4.33
C PRO A 76 -10.50 32.55 -5.76
N ALA A 77 -11.76 32.89 -6.04
CA ALA A 77 -12.23 33.29 -7.37
C ALA A 77 -11.88 32.30 -8.51
N ALA A 78 -11.88 31.00 -8.21
CA ALA A 78 -11.57 29.95 -9.17
C ALA A 78 -12.47 30.02 -10.42
N THR A 79 -11.86 29.91 -11.59
CA THR A 79 -12.57 29.69 -12.84
C THR A 79 -13.14 28.27 -12.88
N GLN A 80 -14.13 28.03 -13.74
CA GLN A 80 -14.70 26.70 -13.93
C GLN A 80 -13.65 25.63 -14.27
N HIS A 81 -12.63 25.99 -15.06
CA HIS A 81 -11.52 25.07 -15.39
C HIS A 81 -10.68 24.71 -14.16
N GLN A 82 -10.45 25.66 -13.25
CA GLN A 82 -9.71 25.42 -12.01
C GLN A 82 -10.52 24.54 -11.03
N ILE A 83 -11.83 24.75 -10.95
CA ILE A 83 -12.75 23.90 -10.18
C ILE A 83 -12.69 22.46 -10.70
N SER A 84 -12.89 22.26 -12.00
CA SER A 84 -12.83 20.92 -12.60
C SER A 84 -11.48 20.22 -12.44
N ALA A 85 -10.37 20.99 -12.43
CA ALA A 85 -9.05 20.43 -12.13
C ALA A 85 -8.92 19.99 -10.66
N ALA A 86 -9.41 20.81 -9.72
CA ALA A 86 -9.42 20.49 -8.30
C ALA A 86 -10.27 19.23 -8.01
N ASP A 87 -11.43 19.07 -8.64
CA ASP A 87 -12.30 17.90 -8.50
C ASP A 87 -11.60 16.61 -8.96
N ARG A 88 -10.88 16.66 -10.09
CA ARG A 88 -10.11 15.52 -10.61
C ARG A 88 -8.99 15.14 -9.65
N VAL A 89 -8.26 16.13 -9.12
CA VAL A 89 -7.19 15.91 -8.15
C VAL A 89 -7.76 15.28 -6.87
N HIS A 90 -8.87 15.82 -6.34
CA HIS A 90 -9.54 15.29 -5.16
C HIS A 90 -10.01 13.84 -5.35
N THR A 91 -10.62 13.55 -6.49
CA THR A 91 -11.05 12.19 -6.87
C THR A 91 -9.86 11.23 -6.91
N GLU A 92 -8.75 11.61 -7.54
CA GLU A 92 -7.54 10.78 -7.60
C GLU A 92 -6.89 10.60 -6.22
N GLN A 93 -6.90 11.61 -5.35
CA GLN A 93 -6.41 11.49 -3.98
C GLN A 93 -7.20 10.44 -3.20
N TRP A 94 -8.53 10.50 -3.24
CA TRP A 94 -9.40 9.50 -2.62
C TRP A 94 -9.23 8.11 -3.23
N ARG A 95 -9.10 8.01 -4.56
CA ARG A 95 -8.85 6.73 -5.22
C ARG A 95 -7.57 6.08 -4.72
N ARG A 96 -6.46 6.83 -4.68
CA ARG A 96 -5.14 6.35 -4.22
C ARG A 96 -5.16 5.98 -2.73
N TYR A 97 -5.78 6.81 -1.89
CA TYR A 97 -5.92 6.53 -0.46
C TYR A 97 -6.72 5.24 -0.22
N ASN A 98 -7.89 5.12 -0.84
CA ASN A 98 -8.75 3.94 -0.68
C ASN A 98 -8.09 2.67 -1.20
N GLU A 99 -7.37 2.75 -2.32
CA GLU A 99 -6.58 1.64 -2.85
C GLU A 99 -5.52 1.18 -1.84
N ALA A 100 -4.73 2.10 -1.30
CA ALA A 100 -3.69 1.77 -0.33
C ALA A 100 -4.25 1.16 0.96
N VAL A 101 -5.36 1.71 1.48
CA VAL A 101 -6.08 1.14 2.63
C VAL A 101 -6.62 -0.25 2.31
N ALA A 102 -7.22 -0.46 1.13
CA ALA A 102 -7.74 -1.76 0.74
C ALA A 102 -6.64 -2.83 0.68
N VAL A 103 -5.45 -2.49 0.17
CA VAL A 103 -4.29 -3.38 0.16
C VAL A 103 -3.85 -3.70 1.59
N GLU A 104 -3.73 -2.71 2.46
CA GLU A 104 -3.39 -2.92 3.87
C GLU A 104 -4.37 -3.89 4.55
N GLN A 105 -5.67 -3.71 4.34
CA GLN A 105 -6.69 -4.59 4.91
C GLN A 105 -6.64 -6.01 4.32
N ALA A 106 -6.38 -6.15 3.01
CA ALA A 106 -6.22 -7.46 2.37
C ALA A 106 -5.01 -8.23 2.92
N LEU A 107 -3.90 -7.53 3.19
CA LEU A 107 -2.73 -8.12 3.82
C LEU A 107 -3.02 -8.58 5.26
N LYS A 108 -3.72 -7.76 6.06
CA LYS A 108 -4.15 -8.15 7.42
C LYS A 108 -5.03 -9.40 7.41
N LYS A 109 -6.00 -9.46 6.50
CA LYS A 109 -6.89 -10.62 6.32
C LYS A 109 -6.15 -11.92 5.93
N THR A 110 -4.93 -11.82 5.40
CA THR A 110 -4.10 -13.00 5.10
C THR A 110 -3.55 -13.66 6.38
N ILE A 111 -3.54 -12.93 7.49
CA ILE A 111 -3.02 -13.34 8.80
C ILE A 111 -4.16 -13.82 9.71
N ASP A 112 -5.39 -13.31 9.52
CA ASP A 112 -6.61 -13.69 10.25
C ASP A 112 -7.11 -15.10 9.89
#